data_AF-A0A3C2BAD5-F1
#
_entry.id   AF-A0A3C2BAD5-F1
#
_cell.length_a   1.000
_cell.length_b   1.000
_cell.length_c   1.000
_cell.angle_alpha   90.00
_cell.angle_beta   90.00
_cell.angle_gamma   90.00
#
_symmetry.space_group_name_H-M   'P 1'
#
loop_
_entity.id
_entity.type
_entity.pdbx_description
1 polymer ?
#
loop_
_entity_poly.entity_id
_entity_poly.type
_entity_poly.pdbx_seq_one_letter_code
_entity_poly.pdbx_strand_id
1 'polypeptide(L)'
;FTVAVNRNFADKATGERQADFIGVVAWKQTADFVAKYFKKGSMIIVEGNIQNNNYTDSNGVKHYSYNVIAEKVNFGESKSSAQTSNSVPNQAKTVPQTASSQVSSDLSQFEEVLGGNDLPF
;
A
#
# COMPACT_ATOMS: atom_id res chain seq x y z
N PHE A 1 -11.78 -8.26 -9.22
CA PHE A 1 -10.87 -8.45 -8.06
C PHE A 1 -10.98 -7.23 -7.16
N THR A 2 -10.48 -7.30 -5.93
CA THR A 2 -10.58 -6.20 -4.97
C THR A 2 -9.19 -5.71 -4.60
N VAL A 3 -9.00 -4.40 -4.58
CA VAL A 3 -7.74 -3.76 -4.19
C VAL A 3 -7.95 -3.08 -2.84
N ALA A 4 -7.08 -3.40 -1.88
CA ALA A 4 -7.03 -2.71 -0.60
C ALA A 4 -6.15 -1.45 -0.75
N VAL A 5 -6.69 -0.30 -0.35
CA VAL A 5 -6.01 0.99 -0.39
C VAL A 5 -5.94 1.53 1.03
N ASN A 6 -4.74 1.60 1.59
CA ASN A 6 -4.54 2.15 2.92
C ASN A 6 -4.77 3.66 2.90
N ARG A 7 -5.48 4.18 3.91
CA ARG A 7 -5.65 5.62 4.11
C ARG A 7 -4.36 6.22 4.66
N ASN A 8 -4.10 7.49 4.31
CA ASN A 8 -2.88 8.17 4.74
C ASN A 8 -2.86 8.50 6.24
N PHE A 9 -4.04 8.62 6.87
CA PHE A 9 -4.16 8.94 8.29
C PHE A 9 -4.58 7.71 9.10
N ALA A 10 -4.03 7.61 10.31
CA ALA A 10 -4.50 6.66 11.31
C ALA A 10 -5.76 7.24 11.99
N ASP A 11 -6.64 6.35 12.43
CA ASP A 11 -7.78 6.72 13.24
C ASP A 11 -7.29 7.32 14.57
N LYS A 12 -7.85 8.47 14.98
CA LYS A 12 -7.44 9.16 16.21
C LYS A 12 -7.85 8.42 17.48
N ALA A 13 -8.89 7.59 17.41
CA ALA A 13 -9.39 6.84 18.57
C ALA A 13 -8.63 5.54 18.79
N THR A 14 -8.27 4.82 17.72
CA THR A 14 -7.64 3.49 17.81
C THR A 14 -6.16 3.48 17.46
N GLY A 15 -5.66 4.49 16.75
CA GLY A 15 -4.29 4.51 16.23
C GLY A 15 -4.05 3.59 15.03
N GLU A 16 -5.08 2.90 14.55
CA GLU A 16 -4.96 1.94 13.44
C GLU A 16 -5.12 2.63 12.07
N ARG A 17 -4.39 2.14 11.05
CA ARG A 17 -4.58 2.56 9.66
C ARG A 17 -5.71 1.76 9.02
N GLN A 18 -6.77 2.45 8.64
CA GLN A 18 -7.88 1.85 7.92
C GLN A 18 -7.53 1.66 6.43
N ALA A 19 -8.19 0.68 5.81
CA ALA A 19 -8.09 0.40 4.38
C ALA A 19 -9.46 0.42 3.72
N ASP A 20 -9.52 0.99 2.52
CA ASP A 20 -10.67 0.95 1.64
C ASP A 20 -10.52 -0.20 0.64
N PHE A 21 -11.63 -0.91 0.39
CA PHE A 21 -11.65 -2.06 -0.51
C PHE A 21 -12.38 -1.69 -1.78
N ILE A 22 -11.62 -1.46 -2.84
CA ILE A 22 -12.15 -0.99 -4.12
C ILE A 22 -12.36 -2.17 -5.05
N GLY A 23 -13.60 -2.32 -5.54
CA GLY A 23 -13.96 -3.29 -6.56
C GLY A 23 -13.40 -2.89 -7.92
N VAL A 24 -12.66 -3.79 -8.55
CA VAL A 24 -12.09 -3.60 -9.88
C VAL A 24 -12.56 -4.70 -10.82
N VAL A 25 -13.05 -4.28 -11.98
CA VAL A 25 -13.51 -5.16 -13.05
C VAL A 25 -12.55 -4.99 -14.24
N ALA A 26 -11.93 -6.09 -14.65
CA ALA A 26 -11.06 -6.13 -15.83
C ALA A 26 -11.69 -7.07 -16.87
N TRP A 27 -11.48 -6.75 -18.15
CA TRP A 27 -12.02 -7.51 -19.27
C TRP A 27 -10.93 -7.85 -20.29
N LYS A 28 -11.20 -8.82 -21.17
CA LYS A 28 -10.34 -9.20 -22.30
C LYS A 28 -8.88 -9.42 -21.85
N GLN A 29 -7.92 -8.89 -22.62
CA GLN A 29 -6.49 -9.03 -22.38
C GLN A 29 -6.06 -8.55 -20.99
N THR A 30 -6.70 -7.50 -20.44
CA THR A 30 -6.39 -7.00 -19.09
C THR A 30 -6.78 -8.03 -18.02
N ALA A 31 -7.90 -8.73 -18.21
CA ALA A 31 -8.30 -9.80 -17.30
C ALA A 31 -7.32 -10.97 -17.34
N ASP A 32 -6.92 -11.41 -18.55
CA ASP A 32 -5.95 -12.50 -18.74
C ASP A 32 -4.59 -12.14 -18.14
N PHE A 33 -4.15 -10.89 -18.31
CA PHE A 33 -2.90 -10.38 -17.72
C PHE A 33 -2.94 -10.42 -16.19
N VAL A 34 -4.02 -9.91 -15.58
CA VAL A 34 -4.17 -9.93 -14.12
C VAL A 34 -4.19 -11.36 -13.59
N ALA A 35 -4.97 -12.25 -14.21
CA ALA A 35 -5.08 -13.64 -13.78
C ALA A 35 -3.76 -14.40 -13.88
N LYS A 36 -2.94 -14.09 -14.88
CA LYS A 36 -1.66 -14.77 -15.11
C LYS A 36 -0.54 -14.31 -14.19
N TYR A 37 -0.49 -13.02 -13.85
CA TYR A 37 0.70 -12.43 -13.21
C TYR A 37 0.49 -11.89 -11.79
N PHE A 38 -0.76 -11.70 -11.35
CA PHE A 38 -1.04 -11.19 -10.01
C PHE A 38 -1.59 -12.29 -9.10
N LYS A 39 -1.14 -12.29 -7.85
CA LYS A 39 -1.65 -13.13 -6.78
C LYS A 39 -2.18 -12.27 -5.63
N LYS A 40 -2.84 -12.88 -4.65
CA LYS A 40 -3.26 -12.18 -3.43
C LYS A 40 -2.04 -11.52 -2.77
N GLY A 41 -2.16 -10.24 -2.43
CA GLY A 41 -1.09 -9.46 -1.80
C GLY A 41 -0.12 -8.78 -2.76
N SER A 42 -0.20 -9.05 -4.07
CA SER A 42 0.61 -8.33 -5.06
C SER A 42 0.24 -6.85 -5.10
N MET A 43 1.24 -5.97 -5.08
CA MET A 43 1.00 -4.55 -5.27
C MET A 43 0.70 -4.25 -6.74
N ILE A 44 -0.39 -3.52 -6.99
CA ILE A 44 -0.97 -3.31 -8.30
C ILE A 44 -1.31 -1.83 -8.51
N ILE A 45 -1.03 -1.31 -9.70
CA ILE A 45 -1.47 -0.01 -10.17
C ILE A 45 -2.57 -0.25 -11.19
N VAL A 46 -3.74 0.33 -10.94
CA VAL A 46 -4.91 0.22 -11.81
C VAL A 46 -5.26 1.60 -12.36
N GLU A 47 -5.41 1.68 -13.68
CA GLU A 47 -5.87 2.86 -14.41
C GLU A 47 -7.16 2.51 -15.17
N GLY A 48 -8.13 3.40 -15.14
CA GLY A 48 -9.40 3.21 -15.83
C GLY A 48 -10.50 4.14 -15.32
N ASN A 49 -11.75 3.71 -15.47
CA ASN A 49 -12.93 4.54 -15.26
C ASN A 49 -13.78 4.06 -14.08
N ILE A 50 -14.27 4.98 -13.26
CA ILE A 50 -15.26 4.67 -12.21
C ILE A 50 -16.64 4.56 -12.86
N GLN A 51 -17.33 3.46 -12.60
CA GLN A 51 -18.70 3.21 -13.05
C GLN A 51 -19.62 2.91 -11.87
N ASN A 52 -20.85 3.39 -12.01
CA ASN A 52 -21.91 3.12 -11.07
C ASN A 52 -22.76 1.95 -11.57
N ASN A 53 -22.88 0.91 -10.75
CA ASN A 53 -23.67 -0.28 -11.02
C ASN A 53 -24.83 -0.39 -10.02
N ASN A 54 -25.78 0.52 -10.16
CA ASN A 54 -26.97 0.54 -9.31
C ASN A 54 -27.97 -0.50 -9.79
N TYR A 55 -28.62 -1.18 -8.86
CA TYR A 55 -29.76 -2.04 -9.17
C TYR A 55 -30.82 -1.92 -8.08
N THR A 56 -32.06 -2.22 -8.45
CA THR A 56 -33.18 -2.30 -7.51
C THR A 56 -33.49 -3.78 -7.29
N ASP A 57 -33.55 -4.20 -6.04
CA ASP A 57 -33.93 -5.58 -5.71
C ASP A 57 -35.45 -5.80 -5.83
N SER A 58 -35.88 -7.05 -5.68
CA SER A 58 -37.31 -7.42 -5.75
C SER A 58 -38.17 -6.78 -4.66
N ASN A 59 -37.57 -6.26 -3.59
CA ASN A 59 -38.26 -5.57 -2.50
C ASN A 59 -38.37 -4.05 -2.75
N GLY A 60 -37.86 -3.56 -3.89
CA GLY A 60 -37.86 -2.15 -4.24
C GLY A 60 -36.72 -1.34 -3.61
N VAL A 61 -35.76 -1.99 -2.94
CA VAL A 61 -34.61 -1.30 -2.33
C VAL A 61 -33.55 -1.05 -3.40
N LYS A 62 -33.09 0.21 -3.50
CA LYS A 62 -32.05 0.62 -4.44
C LYS A 62 -30.67 0.45 -3.82
N HIS A 63 -29.87 -0.41 -4.43
CA HIS A 63 -28.49 -0.67 -4.04
C HIS A 63 -27.54 0.13 -4.92
N TYR A 64 -26.61 0.84 -4.29
CA TYR A 64 -25.60 1.64 -4.98
C TYR A 64 -24.25 0.94 -4.88
N SER A 65 -23.59 0.75 -6.02
CA SER A 65 -22.26 0.15 -6.05
C SER A 65 -21.37 0.84 -7.06
N TYR A 66 -20.14 1.16 -6.64
CA TYR A 66 -19.15 1.78 -7.50
C TYR A 66 -18.04 0.77 -7.78
N ASN A 67 -17.65 0.67 -9.04
CA ASN A 67 -16.55 -0.19 -9.48
C ASN A 67 -15.62 0.59 -10.38
N VAL A 68 -14.34 0.20 -10.38
CA VAL A 68 -13.37 0.68 -11.36
C VAL A 68 -13.31 -0.32 -12.51
N ILE A 69 -13.59 0.14 -13.72
CA ILE A 69 -13.34 -0.62 -14.94
C ILE A 69 -11.90 -0.38 -15.36
N ALA A 70 -11.06 -1.41 -15.23
CA ALA A 70 -9.64 -1.31 -15.51
C ALA A 70 -9.37 -1.35 -17.02
N GLU A 71 -8.73 -0.29 -17.51
CA GLU A 71 -8.24 -0.20 -18.89
C GLU A 71 -6.78 -0.68 -18.97
N LYS A 72 -5.97 -0.27 -18.00
CA LYS A 72 -4.56 -0.63 -17.90
C LYS A 72 -4.21 -1.05 -16.48
N VAL A 73 -3.34 -2.07 -16.38
CA VAL A 73 -2.83 -2.58 -15.10
C VAL A 73 -1.31 -2.69 -15.19
N ASN A 74 -0.62 -2.21 -14.16
CA ASN A 74 0.82 -2.31 -14.03
C ASN A 74 1.20 -2.87 -12.65
N PHE A 75 2.40 -3.43 -12.54
CA PHE A 75 2.94 -3.83 -11.24
C PHE A 75 3.26 -2.57 -10.40
N GLY A 76 2.84 -2.59 -9.14
CA GLY A 76 3.16 -1.52 -8.18
C GLY A 76 4.41 -1.80 -7.35
N GLU A 77 4.98 -2.99 -7.46
CA GLU A 77 6.19 -3.39 -6.74
C GLU A 77 7.45 -2.90 -7.46
N SER A 78 8.48 -2.55 -6.69
CA SER A 78 9.80 -2.32 -7.28
C SER A 78 10.41 -3.65 -7.70
N LYS A 79 11.28 -3.61 -8.72
CA LYS A 79 11.96 -4.82 -9.22
C LYS A 79 12.78 -5.53 -8.13
N SER A 80 13.22 -4.81 -7.10
CA SER A 80 13.94 -5.36 -5.94
C SER A 80 13.03 -6.08 -4.94
N SER A 81 11.80 -5.60 -4.69
CA SER A 81 10.86 -6.26 -3.77
C SER A 81 10.25 -7.54 -4.35
N ALA A 82 10.17 -7.64 -5.68
CA ALA A 82 9.73 -8.86 -6.36
C ALA A 82 10.68 -10.06 -6.12
N GLN A 83 11.97 -9.82 -5.86
CA GLN A 83 12.97 -10.86 -5.64
C GLN A 83 12.92 -11.45 -4.22
N THR A 84 12.55 -10.65 -3.21
CA THR A 84 12.46 -11.07 -1.81
C THR A 84 11.23 -11.93 -1.51
N SER A 85 10.19 -11.85 -2.34
CA SER A 85 8.95 -12.64 -2.16
C SER A 85 9.08 -14.12 -2.56
N ASN A 86 10.26 -14.52 -3.08
CA ASN A 86 10.56 -15.89 -3.50
C ASN A 86 11.68 -16.57 -2.68
N SER A 87 12.16 -15.97 -1.59
CA SER A 87 13.11 -16.63 -0.70
C SER A 87 12.40 -17.63 0.22
N VAL A 88 12.49 -18.90 -0.17
CA VAL A 88 12.38 -20.07 0.72
C VAL A 88 13.21 -19.81 2.00
N PRO A 89 12.69 -20.08 3.21
CA PRO A 89 13.45 -19.84 4.44
C PRO A 89 14.63 -20.82 4.52
N ASN A 90 15.81 -20.36 4.14
CA ASN A 90 17.05 -21.07 4.40
C ASN A 90 17.43 -20.83 5.87
N GLN A 91 17.24 -21.85 6.72
CA GLN A 91 17.76 -21.85 8.08
C GLN A 91 19.29 -21.71 8.02
N ALA A 92 19.81 -20.56 8.46
CA ALA A 92 21.23 -20.35 8.63
C ALA A 92 21.56 -20.14 10.10
N LYS A 93 22.34 -21.11 10.60
CA LYS A 93 23.12 -21.20 11.84
C LYS A 93 23.52 -19.87 12.48
N THR A 94 23.35 -19.85 13.80
CA THR A 94 24.00 -18.98 14.79
C THR A 94 25.53 -18.99 14.68
N VAL A 95 26.14 -17.81 14.71
CA VAL A 95 27.58 -17.61 15.01
C VAL A 95 27.71 -16.42 15.97
N PRO A 96 28.61 -16.47 16.99
CA PRO A 96 28.56 -15.56 18.14
C PRO A 96 29.17 -14.16 17.92
N GLN A 97 28.70 -13.26 18.77
CA GLN A 97 28.96 -11.83 18.95
C GLN A 97 30.44 -11.48 19.22
N THR A 98 30.94 -10.38 18.65
CA THR A 98 32.20 -9.72 19.05
C THR A 98 31.97 -8.21 19.15
N ALA A 99 32.65 -7.56 20.10
CA ALA A 99 32.23 -6.37 20.82
C ALA A 99 32.73 -5.00 20.30
N SER A 100 32.09 -3.97 20.86
CA SER A 100 32.54 -2.59 21.15
C SER A 100 32.54 -1.53 20.05
N SER A 101 31.79 -0.44 20.28
CA SER A 101 32.34 0.88 20.67
C SER A 101 31.20 1.90 20.81
N GLN A 102 31.00 2.44 22.02
CA GLN A 102 30.10 3.55 22.28
C GLN A 102 30.72 4.83 21.71
N VAL A 103 29.96 5.56 20.89
CA VAL A 103 30.28 6.95 20.54
C VAL A 103 29.07 7.78 20.94
N SER A 104 29.19 8.45 22.07
CA SER A 104 28.26 9.48 22.53
C SER A 104 28.53 10.75 21.72
N SER A 105 27.75 10.98 20.67
CA SER A 105 27.75 12.26 19.96
C SER A 105 26.91 13.26 20.75
N ASP A 106 27.62 14.21 21.33
CA ASP A 106 27.16 15.44 21.97
C ASP A 106 25.99 16.09 21.22
N LEU A 107 24.92 16.36 21.98
CA LEU A 107 23.63 16.85 21.51
C LEU A 107 23.43 18.34 21.84
N SER A 108 24.46 19.03 22.35
CA SER A 108 24.40 20.46 22.64
C SER A 108 24.39 21.36 21.39
N GLN A 109 24.58 20.80 20.19
CA GLN A 109 24.65 21.57 18.94
C GLN A 109 23.28 21.85 18.28
N PHE A 110 22.17 21.24 18.74
CA PHE A 110 20.86 21.45 18.11
C PHE A 110 19.96 22.48 18.84
N GLU A 111 20.41 23.04 19.96
CA GLU A 111 19.59 23.93 20.80
C GLU A 111 19.66 25.42 20.37
N GLU A 112 20.43 25.76 19.34
CA GLU A 112 20.66 27.15 18.90
C GLU A 112 19.85 27.59 17.65
N VAL A 113 18.67 27.00 17.38
CA VAL A 113 17.81 27.43 16.24
C VAL A 113 16.36 27.79 16.64
N LEU A 114 15.99 27.68 17.92
CA LEU A 114 14.64 28.02 18.40
C LEU A 114 14.51 29.45 18.98
N GLY A 115 15.54 30.28 18.84
CA GLY A 115 15.60 31.64 19.38
C GLY A 115 15.72 32.72 18.31
N GLY A 116 14.85 32.72 17.29
CA GLY A 116 14.93 33.71 16.22
C GLY A 116 13.67 33.74 15.36
N ASN A 117 12.83 34.73 15.61
CA ASN A 117 11.49 34.93 15.11
C ASN A 117 11.40 35.31 13.61
N ASP A 118 11.96 34.52 12.68
CA ASP A 118 11.83 34.79 11.24
C ASP A 118 11.86 33.50 10.37
N LEU A 119 10.67 32.99 10.04
CA LEU A 119 10.46 31.98 9.01
C LEU A 119 9.98 32.71 7.74
N PRO A 120 10.74 32.70 6.62
CA PRO A 120 10.24 33.26 5.37
C PRO A 120 9.14 32.35 4.80
N PHE A 121 7.96 32.94 4.59
CA PHE A 121 6.98 32.41 3.63
C PHE A 121 7.53 32.54 2.20
#